data_AF-A0A534SE99-F1
#
_entry.id   AF-A0A534SE99-F1
#
_cell.length_a   1.000
_cell.length_b   1.000
_cell.length_c   1.000
_cell.angle_alpha   90.00
_cell.angle_beta   90.00
_cell.angle_gamma   90.00
#
_symmetry.space_group_name_H-M   'P 1'
#
loop_
_entity.id
_entity.type
_entity.pdbx_description
1 polymer ?
#
loop_
_entity_poly.entity_id
_entity_poly.type
_entity_poly.pdbx_seq_one_letter_code
_entity_poly.pdbx_strand_id
1 'polypeptide(L)' 'FGFAGRAVLRAWCGNDPARLKSLEVRFSGVVYPGETITTDMWEVSPGRIVLTAKTERGEAVLTGAAAEVAS' A
#
# COMPACT_ATOMS: atom_id res chain seq x y z
N PHE A 1 0.58 -1.81 -8.31
CA PHE A 1 0.44 -1.82 -6.84
C PHE A 1 1.13 -2.99 -6.15
N GLY A 2 1.79 -3.94 -6.85
CA GLY A 2 2.45 -5.09 -6.18
C GLY A 2 3.47 -4.68 -5.10
N PHE A 3 4.20 -3.58 -5.29
CA PHE A 3 5.07 -3.02 -4.26
C PHE A 3 4.31 -2.54 -3.02
N ALA A 4 3.20 -1.84 -3.19
CA ALA A 4 2.33 -1.41 -2.08
C ALA A 4 1.72 -2.63 -1.37
N GLY A 5 1.24 -3.64 -2.11
CA GLY A 5 0.73 -4.89 -1.52
C GLY A 5 1.80 -5.63 -0.72
N ARG A 6 3.04 -5.70 -1.24
CA ARG A 6 4.18 -6.27 -0.50
C ARG A 6 4.52 -5.44 0.74
N ALA A 7 4.42 -4.11 0.68
CA ALA A 7 4.62 -3.26 1.85
C ALA A 7 3.58 -3.54 2.94
N VAL A 8 2.31 -3.71 2.57
CA VAL A 8 1.24 -4.10 3.50
C VAL A 8 1.50 -5.47 4.12
N LEU A 9 1.83 -6.47 3.30
CA LEU A 9 2.13 -7.83 3.79
C LEU A 9 3.26 -7.83 4.83
N ARG A 10 4.33 -7.07 4.56
CA ARG A 10 5.48 -6.96 5.46
C ARG A 10 5.13 -6.24 6.76
N ALA A 11 4.37 -5.15 6.69
CA ALA A 11 4.08 -4.30 7.85
C ALA A 11 2.98 -4.87 8.75
N TRP A 12 1.93 -5.47 8.17
CA TRP A 12 0.68 -5.79 8.89
C TRP A 12 0.37 -7.28 8.94
N CYS A 13 0.87 -8.07 7.99
CA CYS A 13 0.55 -9.50 7.89
C CYS A 13 1.68 -10.42 8.34
N GLY A 14 2.84 -9.91 8.76
CA GLY A 14 4.00 -10.75 9.06
C GLY A 14 4.48 -11.56 7.84
N ASN A 15 4.25 -11.05 6.62
CA ASN A 15 4.43 -11.74 5.34
C ASN A 15 3.58 -13.01 5.13
N ASP A 16 2.53 -13.23 5.93
CA ASP A 16 1.54 -14.27 5.63
C ASP A 16 0.49 -13.75 4.63
N PRO A 17 0.46 -14.25 3.38
CA PRO A 17 -0.53 -13.82 2.39
C PRO A 17 -1.97 -14.16 2.80
N ALA A 18 -2.20 -15.19 3.63
CA ALA A 18 -3.55 -15.56 4.09
C ALA A 18 -4.19 -14.49 4.99
N ARG A 19 -3.38 -13.60 5.57
CA ARG A 19 -3.87 -12.50 6.42
C ARG A 19 -4.29 -11.26 5.64
N LEU A 20 -3.94 -11.13 4.36
CA LEU A 20 -4.40 -10.01 3.52
C LEU A 20 -5.76 -10.37 2.90
N LYS A 21 -6.83 -9.72 3.37
CA LYS A 21 -8.20 -10.00 2.93
C LYS A 21 -8.58 -9.24 1.66
N SER A 22 -8.21 -7.96 1.59
CA SER A 22 -8.44 -7.15 0.40
C SER A 22 -7.37 -6.06 0.26
N LEU A 23 -7.17 -5.60 -0.97
CA LEU A 23 -6.34 -4.45 -1.30
C LEU A 23 -7.01 -3.70 -2.46
N GLU A 24 -7.46 -2.49 -2.19
CA GLU A 24 -8.09 -1.61 -3.15
C GLU A 24 -7.21 -0.39 -3.37
N VAL A 25 -7.05 0.03 -4.63
CA VAL A 25 -6.19 1.15 -4.99
C VAL A 25 -6.76 1.95 -6.14
N ARG A 26 -6.48 3.25 -6.17
CA ARG A 26 -6.62 4.08 -7.37
C ARG A 26 -5.23 4.50 -7.85
N PHE A 27 -4.92 4.17 -9.09
CA PHE A 27 -3.74 4.69 -9.79
C PHE A 27 -3.96 6.15 -10.18
N SER A 28 -3.05 7.03 -9.72
CA SER A 28 -3.17 8.48 -9.94
C SER A 28 -1.99 9.12 -10.65
N GLY A 29 -0.93 8.34 -10.94
CA GLY A 29 0.29 8.84 -11.55
C GLY A 29 1.14 7.73 -12.17
N VAL A 30 2.28 8.13 -12.73
CA VAL A 30 3.22 7.24 -13.42
C VAL A 30 4.43 6.97 -12.54
N VAL A 31 4.93 5.74 -12.57
CA VAL A 31 6.22 5.36 -12.00
C VAL A 31 7.13 4.93 -13.16
N TYR A 32 8.34 5.44 -13.19
CA TYR A 32 9.38 5.00 -14.12
C TYR A 32 10.25 3.91 -13.49
N PRO A 33 10.79 2.97 -14.30
CA PRO A 33 11.71 1.95 -13.80
C PRO A 33 12.93 2.57 -13.10
N GLY A 34 13.29 2.02 -11.94
CA GLY A 34 14.40 2.50 -11.13
C GLY A 34 14.00 3.51 -10.05
N GLU A 35 12.80 4.08 -10.10
CA GLU A 35 12.34 5.01 -9.08
C GLU A 35 12.07 4.34 -7.73
N THR A 36 12.41 5.05 -6.67
CA THR A 36 11.99 4.67 -5.32
C THR A 36 10.53 5.03 -5.10
N ILE A 37 9.73 4.05 -4.68
CA ILE A 37 8.33 4.26 -4.27
C ILE A 37 8.26 4.26 -2.74
N THR A 38 7.78 5.36 -2.17
CA THR A 38 7.45 5.42 -0.73
C THR A 38 5.97 5.08 -0.56
N THR A 39 5.65 4.11 0.30
CA THR A 39 4.27 3.74 0.66
C THR A 39 4.01 4.18 2.10
N ASP A 40 3.16 5.17 2.27
CA ASP A 40 2.73 5.67 3.58
C ASP A 40 1.44 4.93 3.97
N MET A 41 1.33 4.49 5.23
CA MET A 41 0.27 3.62 5.72
C MET A 41 -0.21 4.04 7.11
N TRP A 42 -1.52 3.95 7.35
CA TRP A 42 -2.15 4.25 8.63
C TRP A 42 -3.25 3.25 8.94
N GLU A 43 -3.26 2.68 10.14
CA GLU A 43 -4.39 1.92 10.66
C GLU A 43 -5.48 2.90 11.13
N VAL A 44 -6.65 2.86 10.48
CA VAL A 44 -7.77 3.78 10.79
C VAL A 44 -8.84 3.12 11.66
N SER A 45 -8.85 1.79 11.69
CA SER A 45 -9.62 0.94 12.59
C SER A 45 -8.97 -0.45 12.64
N PRO A 46 -9.26 -1.30 13.63
CA PRO A 46 -8.63 -2.63 13.74
C PRO A 46 -8.70 -3.42 12.42
N GLY A 47 -7.54 -3.69 11.84
CA GLY A 47 -7.42 -4.44 10.58
C GLY A 47 -7.70 -3.65 9.29
N ARG A 48 -8.01 -2.36 9.36
CA ARG A 48 -8.21 -1.50 8.18
C ARG A 48 -7.08 -0.50 8.02
N ILE A 49 -6.31 -0.65 6.95
CA ILE A 49 -5.14 0.16 6.66
C ILE A 49 -5.44 1.07 5.47
N VAL A 50 -5.39 2.39 5.65
CA VAL A 50 -5.39 3.35 4.54
C VAL A 50 -3.95 3.56 4.10
N LEU A 51 -3.71 3.65 2.79
CA LEU A 51 -2.37 3.85 2.25
C LEU A 51 -2.35 4.84 1.08
N THR A 52 -1.20 5.46 0.90
CA THR A 52 -0.84 6.24 -0.30
C THR A 52 0.54 5.84 -0.76
N ALA A 53 0.85 6.11 -2.03
CA ALA A 53 2.21 5.92 -2.53
C ALA A 53 2.64 7.08 -3.41
N LYS A 54 3.91 7.45 -3.29
CA LYS A 54 4.55 8.53 -4.04
C LYS A 54 5.90 8.10 -4.58
N THR A 55 6.33 8.70 -5.69
CA THR A 55 7.70 8.53 -6.20
C THR A 55 8.69 9.34 -5.37
N GLU A 56 9.99 9.14 -5.61
CA GLU A 56 11.06 9.97 -5.06
C GLU A 56 10.98 11.44 -5.50
N ARG A 57 10.28 11.74 -6.60
CA ARG A 57 9.93 13.11 -7.02
C ARG A 57 8.81 13.74 -6.19
N GLY A 58 8.16 12.96 -5.33
CA GLY A 58 7.00 13.39 -4.54
C GLY A 58 5.66 13.31 -5.27
N GLU A 59 5.62 12.75 -6.48
CA GLU A 59 4.38 12.61 -7.26
C GLU A 59 3.52 11.46 -6.73
N ALA A 60 2.23 11.70 -6.51
CA ALA A 60 1.30 10.68 -6.01
C ALA A 60 0.94 9.66 -7.10
N VAL A 61 1.29 8.39 -6.86
CA VAL A 61 1.05 7.28 -7.81
C VAL A 61 -0.06 6.34 -7.36
N LEU A 62 -0.31 6.25 -6.04
CA LEU A 62 -1.50 5.61 -5.49
C LEU A 62 -2.20 6.56 -4.53
N THR A 63 -3.50 6.74 -4.74
CA THR A 63 -4.39 7.55 -3.90
C THR A 63 -5.66 6.75 -3.57
N GLY A 64 -6.39 7.16 -2.54
CA GLY A 64 -7.66 6.52 -2.15
C GLY A 64 -7.55 5.00 -1.96
N ALA A 65 -6.41 4.53 -1.44
CA ALA A 65 -6.11 3.11 -1.32
C ALA A 65 -6.31 2.62 0.11
N ALA A 66 -6.78 1.38 0.23
CA ALA A 66 -7.02 0.73 1.51
C ALA A 66 -6.74 -0.78 1.43
N ALA A 67 -6.38 -1.37 2.56
CA ALA A 67 -6.25 -2.81 2.74
C ALA A 67 -7.00 -3.27 3.98
N GLU A 68 -7.65 -4.43 3.89
CA GLU A 68 -8.22 -5.13 5.03
C GLU A 68 -7.32 -6.33 5.38
N VAL A 69 -6.96 -6.47 6.65
CA VAL A 69 -6.11 -7.55 7.16
C VAL A 69 -6.81 -8.33 8.27
N ALA A 70 -6.35 -9.57 8.50
CA ALA A 70 -6.79 -10.37 9.63
C ALA A 70 -6.14 -9.84 10.92
N SER A 71 -7.00 -9.50 11.89
CA SER A 71 -6.62 -9.19 13.28
C SER A 71 -5.87 -10.34 13.91
#